data_AF-A0A804N0E2-F1
#
_entry.id   AF-A0A804N0E2-F1
#
_cell.length_a   1.000
_cell.length_b   1.000
_cell.length_c   1.000
_cell.angle_alpha   90.00
_cell.angle_beta   90.00
_cell.angle_gamma   90.00
#
_symmetry.space_group_name_H-M   'P 1'
#
loop_
_entity.id
_entity.type
_entity.pdbx_description
1 polymer ?
#
loop_
_entity_poly.entity_id
_entity_poly.type
_entity_poly.pdbx_seq_one_letter_code
_entity_poly.pdbx_strand_id
1 'polypeptide(L)'
;MASPSYRLAAAITAPSTGEFLVVRQPRPPSPPEEEEDYRRFVDSDLYDLPSAPLGPLEGAPRSEVAIGGADSVASRLDLSRLDVSAALDQIFHQFGLPAGMSGEWRLLKYVEEAEFGPDAGINTVYIVGSLELRLDDLPGNDRIGQYAYIGLLNSELSSNCTASPALPFQEYPPGITLVPMKSRTLAPFRTTNLVVVRSTNGAGGSTCSDFFASGEALLIDPGCSSQVHAELADLIDSLPKRLLVLVTHHHQDHIEGTWQIDYTSVTGGEKICIGDQELQVVFAPGHTDGHMGLLHVNTNTLVVGDHCVGHGSATLDSRNGGNMKDYFETTYKFLELSPHVLIPMHGRINLWPKYMLCGYLRNRRAREASILHSIENGAQTLFDIVSKTYSDVDRKLWIPASFNVRLHVDHLNSLHKLPKDFSLENFKESCGVHFMLRWAVAYVHSRSSPAILAASALAGGLAIACALRRNYCKQS
;
A
#
# COMPACT_ATOMS: atom_id res chain seq x y z
N MET A 1 -3.91 19.43 -3.96
CA MET A 1 -3.01 18.28 -3.75
C MET A 1 -1.67 18.87 -3.35
N ALA A 2 -0.93 18.23 -2.44
CA ALA A 2 0.43 18.68 -2.15
C ALA A 2 1.28 18.56 -3.43
N SER A 3 2.14 19.53 -3.69
CA SER A 3 3.09 19.45 -4.81
C SER A 3 4.01 18.24 -4.60
N PRO A 4 4.38 17.52 -5.67
CA PRO A 4 5.34 16.43 -5.55
C PRO A 4 6.65 16.95 -4.96
N SER A 5 7.27 16.13 -4.11
CA SER A 5 8.62 16.41 -3.63
C SER A 5 9.64 15.89 -4.64
N TYR A 6 10.86 16.43 -4.60
CA TYR A 6 11.94 15.97 -5.47
C TYR A 6 13.00 15.23 -4.66
N ARG A 7 13.64 14.26 -5.31
CA ARG A 7 14.76 13.49 -4.76
C ARG A 7 15.88 13.43 -5.79
N LEU A 8 17.12 13.56 -5.35
CA LEU A 8 18.31 13.29 -6.16
C LEU A 8 18.84 11.91 -5.77
N ALA A 9 19.05 11.02 -6.74
CA ALA A 9 19.71 9.74 -6.57
C ALA A 9 20.97 9.69 -7.43
N ALA A 10 22.10 9.26 -6.86
CA ALA A 10 23.39 9.30 -7.54
C ALA A 10 23.96 7.90 -7.77
N ALA A 11 24.20 7.56 -9.03
CA ALA A 11 24.97 6.40 -9.44
C ALA A 11 26.46 6.79 -9.47
N ILE A 12 27.17 6.54 -8.36
CA ILE A 12 28.58 6.90 -8.21
C ILE A 12 29.44 5.70 -8.59
N THR A 13 30.19 5.83 -9.68
CA THR A 13 31.06 4.77 -10.19
C THR A 13 32.40 4.71 -9.45
N ALA A 14 32.81 3.51 -9.07
CA ALA A 14 34.14 3.22 -8.56
C ALA A 14 35.14 3.13 -9.73
N PRO A 15 36.17 3.99 -9.79
CA PRO A 15 37.05 4.09 -10.97
C PRO A 15 37.79 2.79 -11.34
N SER A 16 38.08 1.92 -10.38
CA SER A 16 38.85 0.69 -10.62
C SER A 16 38.02 -0.53 -11.01
N THR A 17 36.73 -0.58 -10.65
CA THR A 17 35.85 -1.74 -10.90
C THR A 17 34.72 -1.46 -11.88
N GLY A 18 34.35 -0.18 -12.08
CA GLY A 18 33.16 0.20 -12.85
C GLY A 18 31.84 -0.12 -12.14
N GLU A 19 31.90 -0.61 -10.90
CA GLU A 19 30.72 -0.87 -10.05
C GLU A 19 30.24 0.42 -9.39
N PHE A 20 29.04 0.39 -8.82
CA PHE A 20 28.45 1.55 -8.18
C PHE A 20 28.51 1.46 -6.66
N LEU A 21 28.63 2.61 -6.01
CA LEU A 21 28.41 2.74 -4.58
C LEU A 21 26.92 2.63 -4.29
N VAL A 22 26.56 1.72 -3.39
CA VAL A 22 25.20 1.54 -2.88
C VAL A 22 25.19 1.73 -1.38
N VAL A 23 24.09 2.28 -0.86
CA VAL A 23 23.90 2.46 0.58
C VAL A 23 22.91 1.44 1.10
N ARG A 24 23.21 0.89 2.28
CA ARG A 24 22.25 0.08 3.02
C ARG A 24 21.12 0.97 3.51
N GLN A 25 19.90 0.68 3.09
CA GLN A 25 18.73 1.42 3.53
C GLN A 25 18.48 1.17 5.01
N PRO A 26 18.20 2.22 5.80
CA PRO A 26 17.90 2.07 7.20
C PRO A 26 16.61 1.26 7.35
N ARG A 27 16.65 0.26 8.23
CA ARG A 27 15.44 -0.49 8.58
C ARG A 27 14.43 0.45 9.24
N PRO A 28 13.13 0.27 9.02
CA PRO A 28 12.12 0.92 9.83
C PRO A 28 12.43 0.69 11.33
N PRO A 29 12.11 1.66 12.21
CA PRO A 29 12.33 1.51 13.64
C PRO A 29 11.77 0.17 14.12
N SER A 30 12.61 -0.66 14.74
CA SER A 30 12.17 -1.98 15.17
C SER A 30 10.98 -1.83 16.12
N PRO A 31 9.94 -2.67 15.97
CA PRO A 31 8.93 -2.82 17.01
C PRO A 31 9.56 -3.04 18.39
N PRO A 32 8.83 -2.78 19.49
CA PRO A 32 9.32 -3.06 20.83
C PRO A 32 9.94 -4.46 20.91
N GLU A 33 11.09 -4.58 21.58
CA GLU A 33 11.90 -5.80 21.52
C GLU A 33 11.10 -7.06 21.87
N GLU A 34 10.05 -6.98 22.68
CA GLU A 34 9.21 -8.09 23.17
C GLU A 34 8.34 -8.79 22.09
N GLU A 35 8.32 -8.33 20.84
CA GLU A 35 7.49 -8.96 19.80
C GLU A 35 8.06 -10.29 19.27
N GLU A 36 7.53 -11.40 19.78
CA GLU A 36 7.92 -12.76 19.39
C GLU A 36 7.80 -13.01 17.88
N ASP A 37 6.72 -12.56 17.24
CA ASP A 37 6.51 -12.72 15.79
C ASP A 37 7.58 -11.99 14.98
N TYR A 38 7.95 -10.77 15.40
CA TYR A 38 9.01 -10.03 14.72
C TYR A 38 10.39 -10.67 14.94
N ARG A 39 10.65 -11.38 16.04
CA ARG A 39 11.94 -12.06 16.24
C ARG A 39 12.11 -13.34 15.39
N ARG A 40 11.00 -13.98 15.02
CA ARG A 40 11.01 -15.27 14.30
C ARG A 40 11.40 -15.16 12.83
N PHE A 41 11.29 -13.98 12.24
CA PHE A 41 11.59 -13.72 10.82
C PHE A 41 12.69 -12.68 10.68
N VAL A 42 13.32 -12.56 9.50
CA VAL A 42 14.37 -11.56 9.24
C VAL A 42 14.08 -10.88 7.90
N ASP A 43 13.97 -9.54 7.90
CA ASP A 43 13.99 -8.79 6.64
C ASP A 43 15.40 -8.82 6.06
N SER A 44 15.49 -9.07 4.76
CA SER A 44 16.73 -8.94 4.00
C SER A 44 17.26 -7.50 4.10
N ASP A 45 18.57 -7.36 4.03
CA ASP A 45 19.15 -6.03 3.90
C ASP A 45 18.83 -5.46 2.52
N LEU A 46 18.21 -4.28 2.53
CA LEU A 46 17.92 -3.52 1.33
C LEU A 46 19.08 -2.58 1.04
N TYR A 47 19.59 -2.62 -0.19
CA TYR A 47 20.60 -1.69 -0.69
C TYR A 47 20.02 -0.95 -1.90
N ASP A 48 20.30 0.35 -2.00
CA ASP A 48 19.85 1.18 -3.11
C ASP A 48 20.91 2.24 -3.44
N LEU A 49 20.70 2.99 -4.53
CA LEU A 49 21.50 4.18 -4.80
C LEU A 49 21.39 5.17 -3.63
N PRO A 50 22.49 5.83 -3.27
CA PRO A 50 22.43 6.94 -2.33
C PRO A 50 21.51 8.02 -2.89
N SER A 51 20.64 8.54 -2.03
CA SER A 51 19.71 9.59 -2.43
C SER A 51 19.46 10.57 -1.30
N ALA A 52 19.07 11.79 -1.67
CA ALA A 52 18.75 12.86 -0.74
C ALA A 52 17.55 13.68 -1.24
N PRO A 53 16.77 14.31 -0.34
CA PRO A 53 15.75 15.28 -0.73
C PRO A 53 16.38 16.39 -1.59
N LEU A 54 15.73 16.72 -2.70
CA LEU A 54 16.16 17.77 -3.61
C LEU A 54 15.24 18.98 -3.38
N GLY A 55 15.68 19.88 -2.51
CA GLY A 55 14.93 21.07 -2.12
C GLY A 55 15.07 22.22 -3.13
N PRO A 56 14.21 23.25 -3.05
CA PRO A 56 14.41 24.50 -3.78
C PRO A 56 15.64 25.26 -3.26
N LEU A 57 16.32 26.00 -4.13
CA LEU A 57 17.41 26.91 -3.74
C LEU A 57 16.87 28.06 -2.89
N GLU A 58 17.52 28.34 -1.76
CA GLU A 58 17.30 29.57 -1.00
C GLU A 58 18.13 30.71 -1.61
N GLY A 59 17.52 31.56 -2.45
CA GLY A 59 18.17 32.77 -2.98
C GLY A 59 18.44 32.75 -4.50
N ALA A 60 19.62 33.25 -4.92
CA ALA A 60 19.97 33.49 -6.33
C ALA A 60 20.10 32.18 -7.18
N PRO A 61 19.90 32.23 -8.52
CA PRO A 61 19.18 31.17 -9.23
C PRO A 61 20.09 30.15 -9.94
N ARG A 62 21.21 29.73 -9.34
CA ARG A 62 22.04 28.67 -9.94
C ARG A 62 22.71 27.82 -8.88
N SER A 63 22.36 26.54 -8.87
CA SER A 63 23.22 25.50 -8.29
C SER A 63 24.62 25.62 -8.90
N GLU A 64 25.65 25.65 -8.06
CA GLU A 64 27.05 25.70 -8.50
C GLU A 64 27.47 24.42 -9.24
N VAL A 65 26.76 23.31 -8.98
CA VAL A 65 26.99 22.02 -9.63
C VAL A 65 26.30 21.97 -10.99
N ALA A 66 27.08 21.83 -12.06
CA ALA A 66 26.59 21.59 -13.40
C ALA A 66 26.27 20.11 -13.62
N ILE A 67 25.03 19.81 -14.03
CA ILE A 67 24.61 18.47 -14.45
C ILE A 67 24.56 18.43 -15.98
N GLY A 68 25.48 17.70 -16.61
CA GLY A 68 25.48 17.51 -18.06
C GLY A 68 24.18 16.83 -18.53
N GLY A 69 23.53 17.36 -19.56
CA GLY A 69 22.29 16.81 -20.11
C GLY A 69 21.00 17.26 -19.41
N ALA A 70 21.07 18.16 -18.42
CA ALA A 70 19.91 18.74 -17.73
C ALA A 70 18.89 19.40 -18.69
N ASP A 71 19.35 19.97 -19.80
CA ASP A 71 18.48 20.62 -20.80
C ASP A 71 17.41 19.67 -21.38
N SER A 72 17.69 18.36 -21.40
CA SER A 72 16.75 17.34 -21.90
C SER A 72 15.45 17.22 -21.08
N VAL A 73 15.45 17.70 -19.83
CA VAL A 73 14.30 17.66 -18.94
C VAL A 73 13.78 19.04 -18.54
N ALA A 74 14.36 20.12 -19.09
CA ALA A 74 14.03 21.50 -18.70
C ALA A 74 12.56 21.88 -18.90
N SER A 75 11.84 21.21 -19.80
CA SER A 75 10.40 21.41 -20.01
C SER A 75 9.53 20.86 -18.86
N ARG A 76 10.06 19.92 -18.08
CA ARG A 76 9.36 19.24 -16.97
C ARG A 76 9.95 19.60 -15.60
N LEU A 77 11.26 19.83 -15.54
CA LEU A 77 11.98 20.15 -14.31
C LEU A 77 13.09 21.17 -14.58
N ASP A 78 13.01 22.32 -13.93
CA ASP A 78 14.08 23.32 -13.92
C ASP A 78 15.07 23.04 -12.78
N LEU A 79 16.08 22.22 -13.05
CA LEU A 79 17.14 21.87 -12.08
C LEU A 79 17.91 23.10 -11.58
N SER A 80 17.91 24.22 -12.31
CA SER A 80 18.61 25.44 -11.89
C SER A 80 17.99 26.10 -10.66
N ARG A 81 16.75 25.70 -10.29
CA ARG A 81 16.02 26.19 -9.11
C ARG A 81 16.13 25.26 -7.91
N LEU A 82 16.85 24.14 -8.03
CA LEU A 82 16.96 23.12 -6.99
C LEU A 82 18.38 23.06 -6.45
N ASP A 83 18.50 22.79 -5.15
CA ASP A 83 19.79 22.75 -4.45
C ASP A 83 20.45 21.39 -4.62
N VAL A 84 21.02 21.17 -5.81
CA VAL A 84 21.74 19.95 -6.16
C VAL A 84 23.01 19.79 -5.31
N SER A 85 23.66 20.89 -4.93
CA SER A 85 24.87 20.86 -4.09
C SER A 85 24.56 20.29 -2.70
N ALA A 86 23.54 20.82 -2.02
CA ALA A 86 23.16 20.32 -0.69
C ALA A 86 22.67 18.86 -0.73
N ALA A 87 22.03 18.44 -1.82
CA ALA A 87 21.62 17.05 -2.00
C ALA A 87 22.83 16.12 -2.22
N LEU A 88 23.83 16.53 -2.99
CA LEU A 88 25.07 15.79 -3.18
C LEU A 88 25.88 15.69 -1.88
N ASP A 89 25.98 16.77 -1.10
CA ASP A 89 26.67 16.74 0.19
C ASP A 89 26.02 15.75 1.17
N GLN A 90 24.69 15.68 1.20
CA GLN A 90 23.96 14.67 1.97
C GLN A 90 24.20 13.25 1.46
N ILE A 91 24.37 13.07 0.15
CA ILE A 91 24.72 11.77 -0.45
C ILE A 91 26.14 11.37 -0.04
N PHE A 92 27.12 12.28 -0.10
CA PHE A 92 28.50 12.00 0.31
C PHE A 92 28.61 11.68 1.80
N HIS A 93 27.85 12.38 2.64
CA HIS A 93 27.79 12.10 4.07
C HIS A 93 27.31 10.67 4.38
N GLN A 94 26.48 10.06 3.52
CA GLN A 94 26.05 8.65 3.71
C GLN A 94 27.23 7.66 3.63
N PHE A 95 28.29 8.01 2.90
CA PHE A 95 29.52 7.24 2.78
C PHE A 95 30.66 7.75 3.69
N GLY A 96 30.37 8.70 4.60
CA GLY A 96 31.39 9.34 5.43
C GLY A 96 32.39 10.22 4.67
N LEU A 97 32.04 10.65 3.45
CA LEU A 97 32.87 11.52 2.61
C LEU A 97 32.67 13.00 2.98
N PRO A 98 33.68 13.87 2.78
CA PRO A 98 33.57 15.30 3.07
C PRO A 98 32.61 16.01 2.12
N ALA A 99 32.01 17.11 2.58
CA ALA A 99 31.19 17.99 1.74
C ALA A 99 32.05 18.73 0.70
N GLY A 100 31.43 19.16 -0.40
CA GLY A 100 32.08 19.95 -1.45
C GLY A 100 32.99 19.16 -2.38
N MET A 101 32.84 17.83 -2.44
CA MET A 101 33.56 17.02 -3.43
C MET A 101 33.13 17.39 -4.86
N SER A 102 34.11 17.71 -5.70
CA SER A 102 33.88 17.97 -7.13
C SER A 102 33.83 16.66 -7.91
N GLY A 103 32.87 16.54 -8.81
CA GLY A 103 32.77 15.44 -9.75
C GLY A 103 32.11 15.89 -11.05
N GLU A 104 32.36 15.17 -12.13
CA GLU A 104 31.59 15.34 -13.36
C GLU A 104 30.28 14.56 -13.25
N TRP A 105 29.15 15.28 -13.30
CA TRP A 105 27.83 14.69 -13.16
C TRP A 105 27.05 14.80 -14.47
N ARG A 106 26.38 13.72 -14.83
CA ARG A 106 25.48 13.67 -15.99
C ARG A 106 24.11 13.17 -15.58
N LEU A 107 23.07 13.74 -16.17
CA LEU A 107 21.71 13.26 -15.99
C LEU A 107 21.58 11.87 -16.62
N LEU A 108 21.12 10.91 -15.82
CA LEU A 108 20.78 9.57 -16.28
C LEU A 108 19.32 9.51 -16.73
N LYS A 109 18.39 9.90 -15.84
CA LYS A 109 16.95 10.00 -16.14
C LYS A 109 16.23 10.85 -15.11
N TYR A 110 15.05 11.33 -15.49
CA TYR A 110 14.07 11.94 -14.59
C TYR A 110 12.82 11.09 -14.58
N VAL A 111 12.38 10.67 -13.39
CA VAL A 111 11.22 9.80 -13.19
C VAL A 111 10.17 10.56 -12.40
N GLU A 112 9.02 10.76 -13.01
CA GLU A 112 7.81 11.20 -12.33
C GLU A 112 7.12 9.98 -11.75
N GLU A 113 6.91 10.01 -10.45
CA GLU A 113 6.34 8.86 -9.77
C GLU A 113 4.84 8.80 -9.96
N ALA A 114 4.32 7.59 -10.16
CA ALA A 114 2.90 7.36 -10.32
C ALA A 114 2.12 7.65 -9.02
N GLU A 115 0.86 8.08 -9.15
CA GLU A 115 0.02 8.45 -8.01
C GLU A 115 -0.56 7.23 -7.30
N PHE A 116 0.27 6.59 -6.46
CA PHE A 116 -0.15 5.47 -5.61
C PHE A 116 -1.02 5.91 -4.42
N GLY A 117 -0.91 7.17 -3.99
CA GLY A 117 -1.65 7.75 -2.87
C GLY A 117 -1.34 7.11 -1.49
N PRO A 118 -1.88 7.67 -0.40
CA PRO A 118 -2.50 9.00 -0.31
C PRO A 118 -1.46 10.14 -0.27
N ASP A 119 -0.19 9.80 -0.03
CA ASP A 119 0.92 10.75 -0.02
C ASP A 119 1.22 11.28 -1.42
N ALA A 120 1.80 12.47 -1.50
CA ALA A 120 2.26 13.03 -2.76
C ALA A 120 3.36 12.14 -3.40
N GLY A 121 3.44 12.18 -4.72
CA GLY A 121 4.53 11.54 -5.47
C GLY A 121 5.88 12.17 -5.15
N ILE A 122 6.94 11.37 -5.31
CA ILE A 122 8.33 11.78 -5.21
C ILE A 122 8.96 11.67 -6.59
N ASN A 123 9.22 12.80 -7.23
CA ASN A 123 9.89 12.80 -8.52
C ASN A 123 11.39 12.66 -8.31
N THR A 124 12.01 11.69 -8.98
CA THR A 124 13.41 11.35 -8.74
C THR A 124 14.27 11.72 -9.95
N VAL A 125 15.32 12.49 -9.68
CA VAL A 125 16.39 12.84 -10.61
C VAL A 125 17.53 11.87 -10.38
N TYR A 126 17.82 11.05 -11.38
CA TYR A 126 18.96 10.14 -11.36
C TYR A 126 20.12 10.79 -12.09
N ILE A 127 21.26 10.87 -11.41
CA ILE A 127 22.53 11.34 -11.99
C ILE A 127 23.57 10.23 -11.92
N VAL A 128 24.53 10.28 -12.83
CA VAL A 128 25.69 9.40 -12.84
C VAL A 128 26.95 10.24 -12.80
N GLY A 129 27.94 9.79 -12.03
CA GLY A 129 29.22 10.46 -11.93
C GLY A 129 30.31 9.51 -11.45
N SER A 130 31.55 9.98 -11.54
CA SER A 130 32.72 9.34 -10.95
C SER A 130 33.34 10.29 -9.96
N LEU A 131 33.70 9.78 -8.79
CA LEU A 131 34.53 10.51 -7.83
C LEU A 131 35.99 10.07 -8.01
N GLU A 132 36.93 11.01 -7.91
CA GLU A 132 38.34 10.68 -7.75
C GLU A 132 38.60 10.18 -6.32
N LEU A 133 38.09 8.99 -5.99
CA LEU A 133 38.26 8.36 -4.69
C LEU A 133 39.08 7.08 -4.81
N ARG A 134 40.00 6.86 -3.84
CA ARG A 134 40.59 5.55 -3.63
C ARG A 134 39.63 4.73 -2.77
N LEU A 135 39.38 3.49 -3.18
CA LEU A 135 38.41 2.60 -2.51
C LEU A 135 38.78 2.27 -1.06
N ASP A 136 40.07 2.41 -0.70
CA ASP A 136 40.57 2.20 0.67
C ASP A 136 40.11 3.30 1.64
N ASP A 137 39.56 4.42 1.15
CA ASP A 137 39.11 5.56 1.96
C ASP A 137 37.65 5.44 2.43
N LEU A 138 36.91 4.40 2.01
CA LEU A 138 35.52 4.18 2.41
C LEU A 138 35.44 3.47 3.79
N PRO A 139 34.72 4.04 4.78
CA PRO A 139 34.54 3.40 6.08
C PRO A 139 33.75 2.08 5.98
N GLY A 140 34.24 1.05 6.67
CA GLY A 140 34.00 -0.38 6.39
C GLY A 140 32.61 -0.99 6.62
N ASN A 141 31.51 -0.26 6.42
CA ASN A 141 30.15 -0.84 6.33
C ASN A 141 29.52 -0.71 4.94
N ASP A 142 30.17 -0.03 4.01
CA ASP A 142 29.66 0.17 2.65
C ASP A 142 30.10 -0.96 1.72
N ARG A 143 29.18 -1.43 0.88
CA ARG A 143 29.46 -2.48 -0.10
C ARG A 143 29.52 -1.87 -1.49
N ILE A 144 30.61 -2.14 -2.20
CA ILE A 144 30.68 -1.99 -3.65
C ILE A 144 29.84 -3.13 -4.22
N GLY A 145 28.80 -2.80 -4.98
CA GLY A 145 27.86 -3.78 -5.52
C GLY A 145 27.62 -3.56 -7.00
N GLN A 146 27.28 -4.64 -7.70
CA GLN A 146 26.69 -4.52 -9.02
C GLN A 146 25.30 -3.88 -8.86
N TYR A 147 25.16 -2.65 -9.37
CA TYR A 147 23.85 -2.04 -9.52
C TYR A 147 23.12 -2.76 -10.65
N ALA A 148 22.06 -3.50 -10.30
CA ALA A 148 21.11 -3.98 -11.28
C ALA A 148 20.20 -2.79 -11.67
N TYR A 149 20.63 -2.00 -12.64
CA TYR A 149 19.74 -1.06 -13.30
C TYR A 149 18.70 -1.88 -14.08
N ILE A 150 17.48 -1.94 -13.56
CA ILE A 150 16.33 -2.46 -14.30
C ILE A 150 15.86 -1.34 -15.21
N GLY A 151 16.54 -1.26 -16.33
CA GLY A 151 16.33 -0.30 -17.37
C GLY A 151 17.38 -0.62 -18.41
N LEU A 152 16.99 -0.68 -19.67
CA LEU A 152 17.93 -0.97 -20.73
C LEU A 152 19.05 0.09 -20.71
N LEU A 153 20.26 -0.33 -20.33
CA LEU A 153 21.50 0.45 -20.50
C LEU A 153 21.84 0.67 -21.99
N ASN A 154 21.08 0.03 -22.91
CA ASN A 154 21.09 0.32 -24.34
C ASN A 154 19.81 1.06 -24.73
N SER A 155 19.94 2.37 -24.97
CA SER A 155 18.90 3.23 -25.53
C SER A 155 18.62 2.97 -27.02
N GLU A 156 18.51 1.70 -27.44
CA GLU A 156 18.20 1.31 -28.82
C GLU A 156 17.03 0.32 -28.92
N LEU A 157 16.04 0.47 -28.05
CA LEU A 157 14.69 -0.03 -28.31
C LEU A 157 13.70 1.12 -28.10
N SER A 158 13.87 2.19 -28.88
CA SER A 158 12.73 3.03 -29.25
C SER A 158 11.87 2.22 -30.24
N SER A 159 11.04 1.31 -29.73
CA SER A 159 9.88 0.90 -30.52
C SER A 159 8.90 2.06 -30.49
N ASN A 160 8.84 2.77 -31.62
CA ASN A 160 7.93 3.86 -31.90
C ASN A 160 6.49 3.56 -31.45
N CYS A 161 6.07 4.14 -30.33
CA CYS A 161 4.66 4.34 -30.00
C CYS A 161 4.40 5.83 -29.94
N THR A 162 3.87 6.37 -31.03
CA THR A 162 3.36 7.73 -31.12
C THR A 162 2.02 7.84 -30.38
N ALA A 163 1.96 8.77 -29.42
CA ALA A 163 0.78 9.48 -28.90
C ALA A 163 -0.30 8.71 -28.12
N SER A 164 -0.07 8.59 -26.81
CA SER A 164 -1.04 8.86 -25.72
C SER A 164 -0.20 9.21 -24.47
N PRO A 165 -0.66 9.98 -23.46
CA PRO A 165 0.12 10.14 -22.24
C PRO A 165 0.18 8.76 -21.58
N ALA A 166 1.30 8.05 -21.74
CA ALA A 166 1.50 6.75 -21.12
C ALA A 166 1.23 6.91 -19.63
N LEU A 167 0.27 6.15 -19.10
CA LEU A 167 -0.04 6.16 -17.68
C LEU A 167 1.26 6.04 -16.88
N PRO A 168 1.53 6.93 -15.92
CA PRO A 168 2.69 6.80 -15.06
C PRO A 168 2.69 5.40 -14.43
N PHE A 169 3.84 4.74 -14.47
CA PHE A 169 4.00 3.38 -13.97
C PHE A 169 5.29 3.27 -13.17
N GLN A 170 5.37 2.22 -12.35
CA GLN A 170 6.59 1.83 -11.66
C GLN A 170 6.93 0.40 -12.04
N GLU A 171 8.14 0.16 -12.55
CA GLU A 171 8.66 -1.20 -12.70
C GLU A 171 9.57 -1.53 -11.52
N TYR A 172 9.10 -2.40 -10.63
CA TYR A 172 9.91 -3.00 -9.57
C TYR A 172 9.12 -4.12 -8.90
N PRO A 173 9.67 -5.34 -8.77
CA PRO A 173 10.98 -5.83 -9.24
C PRO A 173 11.02 -5.99 -10.79
N PRO A 174 12.15 -6.39 -11.41
CA PRO A 174 12.23 -6.49 -12.88
C PRO A 174 11.18 -7.45 -13.44
N GLY A 175 10.56 -7.07 -14.55
CA GLY A 175 9.49 -7.86 -15.17
C GLY A 175 8.10 -7.64 -14.55
N ILE A 176 7.99 -6.86 -13.47
CA ILE A 176 6.73 -6.48 -12.84
C ILE A 176 6.53 -4.97 -12.93
N THR A 177 5.51 -4.55 -13.70
CA THR A 177 5.09 -3.16 -13.82
C THR A 177 3.80 -2.93 -13.05
N LEU A 178 3.76 -1.85 -12.26
CA LEU A 178 2.58 -1.39 -11.53
C LEU A 178 2.06 -0.12 -12.17
N VAL A 179 0.78 -0.11 -12.51
CA VAL A 179 0.07 1.03 -13.06
C VAL A 179 -1.07 1.38 -12.10
N PRO A 180 -0.99 2.46 -11.31
CA PRO A 180 -2.08 2.87 -10.43
C PRO A 180 -3.24 3.41 -11.27
N MET A 181 -4.26 2.57 -11.46
CA MET A 181 -5.44 2.86 -12.25
C MET A 181 -6.48 3.56 -11.39
N LYS A 182 -7.01 4.70 -11.84
CA LYS A 182 -8.09 5.39 -11.13
C LYS A 182 -9.29 4.47 -10.98
N SER A 183 -9.73 4.22 -9.75
CA SER A 183 -10.76 3.21 -9.43
C SER A 183 -11.75 3.73 -8.39
N ARG A 184 -12.80 2.94 -8.10
CA ARG A 184 -13.80 3.24 -7.07
C ARG A 184 -13.43 2.65 -5.71
N THR A 185 -12.16 2.83 -5.31
CA THR A 185 -11.66 2.35 -4.01
C THR A 185 -12.09 3.25 -2.85
N LEU A 186 -11.84 2.79 -1.63
CA LEU A 186 -12.11 3.54 -0.40
C LEU A 186 -11.02 4.57 -0.11
N ALA A 187 -11.42 5.69 0.50
CA ALA A 187 -10.48 6.67 1.01
C ALA A 187 -9.50 6.02 2.02
N PRO A 188 -8.22 6.42 2.02
CA PRO A 188 -7.68 7.63 1.40
C PRO A 188 -7.15 7.41 -0.03
N PHE A 189 -7.27 6.22 -0.59
CA PHE A 189 -6.78 5.89 -1.92
C PHE A 189 -7.72 6.41 -3.02
N ARG A 190 -7.18 6.52 -4.23
CA ARG A 190 -7.89 6.94 -5.45
C ARG A 190 -7.69 5.98 -6.62
N THR A 191 -6.83 4.99 -6.42
CA THR A 191 -6.31 4.10 -7.45
C THR A 191 -6.25 2.66 -6.93
N THR A 192 -6.39 1.72 -7.85
CA THR A 192 -6.06 0.30 -7.67
C THR A 192 -4.82 0.01 -8.54
N ASN A 193 -3.85 -0.70 -8.00
CA ASN A 193 -2.64 -1.05 -8.74
C ASN A 193 -2.94 -2.18 -9.72
N LEU A 194 -3.02 -1.86 -11.01
CA LEU A 194 -2.94 -2.88 -12.05
C LEU A 194 -1.50 -3.39 -12.10
N VAL A 195 -1.30 -4.69 -11.92
CA VAL A 195 0.02 -5.31 -12.04
C VAL A 195 0.13 -6.01 -13.39
N VAL A 196 1.20 -5.71 -14.12
CA VAL A 196 1.53 -6.28 -15.43
C VAL A 196 2.82 -7.06 -15.30
N VAL A 197 2.77 -8.37 -15.58
CA VAL A 197 3.94 -9.23 -15.63
C VAL A 197 4.24 -9.60 -17.07
N ARG A 198 5.50 -9.45 -17.49
CA ARG A 198 5.97 -9.71 -18.85
C ARG A 198 7.24 -10.56 -18.81
N SER A 199 7.49 -11.30 -19.89
CA SER A 199 8.76 -12.01 -20.09
C SER A 199 9.94 -11.04 -20.05
N THR A 200 10.99 -11.36 -19.29
CA THR A 200 12.20 -10.54 -19.19
C THR A 200 13.22 -10.84 -20.28
N ASN A 201 13.24 -12.08 -20.78
CA ASN A 201 14.04 -12.47 -21.93
C ASN A 201 13.18 -12.54 -23.19
N GLY A 202 13.63 -11.87 -24.26
CA GLY A 202 12.99 -11.96 -25.57
C GLY A 202 13.04 -13.39 -26.08
N ALA A 203 11.87 -14.03 -26.16
CA ALA A 203 11.66 -15.34 -26.77
C ALA A 203 12.54 -16.49 -26.22
N GLY A 204 12.32 -16.88 -24.97
CA GLY A 204 12.77 -18.17 -24.44
C GLY A 204 11.59 -18.97 -23.90
N GLY A 205 10.82 -19.59 -24.78
CA GLY A 205 9.66 -20.41 -24.40
C GLY A 205 10.10 -21.66 -23.62
N SER A 206 10.13 -21.57 -22.30
CA SER A 206 10.19 -22.76 -21.44
C SER A 206 8.79 -23.38 -21.38
N THR A 207 8.49 -24.27 -22.32
CA THR A 207 7.31 -25.12 -22.25
C THR A 207 7.55 -26.22 -21.22
N CYS A 208 7.39 -25.89 -19.93
CA CYS A 208 7.23 -26.92 -18.92
C CYS A 208 5.78 -27.38 -18.91
N SER A 209 5.55 -28.69 -18.89
CA SER A 209 4.22 -29.32 -18.96
C SER A 209 3.38 -29.17 -17.69
N ASP A 210 3.92 -28.57 -16.63
CA ASP A 210 3.37 -28.66 -15.27
C ASP A 210 2.68 -27.36 -14.81
N PHE A 211 2.43 -26.41 -15.71
CA PHE A 211 1.74 -25.15 -15.41
C PHE A 211 0.23 -25.25 -15.64
N PHE A 212 -0.54 -24.69 -14.70
CA PHE A 212 -2.00 -24.58 -14.81
C PHE A 212 -2.40 -23.69 -16.00
N ALA A 213 -1.67 -22.61 -16.22
CA ALA A 213 -1.84 -21.72 -17.37
C ALA A 213 -0.49 -21.17 -17.84
N SER A 214 -0.38 -20.88 -19.15
CA SER A 214 0.79 -20.23 -19.72
C SER A 214 0.43 -19.14 -20.72
N GLY A 215 1.16 -18.02 -20.66
CA GLY A 215 0.97 -16.85 -21.51
C GLY A 215 2.28 -16.11 -21.77
N GLU A 216 2.16 -14.96 -22.41
CA GLU A 216 3.27 -14.04 -22.71
C GLU A 216 3.18 -12.75 -21.87
N ALA A 217 2.00 -12.46 -21.32
CA ALA A 217 1.78 -11.43 -20.33
C ALA A 217 0.67 -11.84 -19.36
N LEU A 218 0.69 -11.27 -18.16
CA LEU A 218 -0.35 -11.39 -17.15
C LEU A 218 -0.77 -10.00 -16.64
N LEU A 219 -2.07 -9.76 -16.62
CA LEU A 219 -2.67 -8.66 -15.86
C LEU A 219 -3.24 -9.18 -14.54
N ILE A 220 -3.02 -8.44 -13.46
CA ILE A 220 -3.61 -8.72 -12.15
C ILE A 220 -4.44 -7.49 -11.77
N ASP A 221 -5.71 -7.73 -11.43
CA ASP A 221 -6.69 -6.72 -11.01
C ASP A 221 -6.79 -5.53 -11.98
N PRO A 222 -7.30 -5.72 -13.21
CA PRO A 222 -7.56 -4.63 -14.15
C PRO A 222 -8.79 -3.79 -13.73
N GLY A 223 -9.01 -3.63 -12.42
CA GLY A 223 -10.12 -2.86 -11.88
C GLY A 223 -9.84 -1.37 -11.98
N CYS A 224 -10.69 -0.68 -12.73
CA CYS A 224 -10.55 0.74 -12.97
C CYS A 224 -11.91 1.38 -13.27
N SER A 225 -12.03 2.67 -13.01
CA SER A 225 -13.24 3.43 -13.30
C SER A 225 -13.40 3.65 -14.81
N SER A 226 -14.65 3.85 -15.24
CA SER A 226 -15.00 4.13 -16.64
C SER A 226 -14.33 5.33 -17.29
N GLN A 227 -13.70 6.19 -16.49
CA GLN A 227 -12.95 7.34 -16.97
C GLN A 227 -11.60 6.95 -17.58
N VAL A 228 -11.06 5.77 -17.25
CA VAL A 228 -9.72 5.32 -17.68
C VAL A 228 -9.74 4.01 -18.49
N HIS A 229 -10.90 3.62 -19.03
CA HIS A 229 -11.02 2.39 -19.83
C HIS A 229 -10.29 2.47 -21.17
N ALA A 230 -10.20 3.68 -21.76
CA ALA A 230 -9.49 3.85 -23.02
C ALA A 230 -7.99 3.60 -22.83
N GLU A 231 -7.42 4.11 -21.74
CA GLU A 231 -6.03 3.91 -21.37
C GLU A 231 -5.74 2.45 -21.00
N LEU A 232 -6.69 1.77 -20.33
CA LEU A 232 -6.60 0.32 -20.10
C LEU A 232 -6.60 -0.45 -21.43
N ALA A 233 -7.48 -0.09 -22.37
CA ALA A 233 -7.56 -0.72 -23.68
C ALA A 233 -6.26 -0.51 -24.49
N ASP A 234 -5.73 0.72 -24.52
CA ASP A 234 -4.45 1.04 -25.15
C ASP A 234 -3.29 0.21 -24.56
N LEU A 235 -3.29 0.03 -23.22
CA LEU A 235 -2.30 -0.81 -22.54
C LEU A 235 -2.47 -2.28 -22.93
N ILE A 236 -3.69 -2.80 -22.98
CA ILE A 236 -4.00 -4.17 -23.44
C ILE A 236 -3.55 -4.38 -24.88
N ASP A 237 -3.83 -3.43 -25.78
CA ASP A 237 -3.45 -3.49 -27.18
C ASP A 237 -1.92 -3.45 -27.39
N SER A 238 -1.18 -2.88 -26.42
CA SER A 238 0.29 -2.92 -26.39
C SER A 238 0.87 -4.24 -25.88
N LEU A 239 0.05 -5.11 -25.26
CA LEU A 239 0.49 -6.38 -24.67
C LEU A 239 0.52 -7.50 -25.73
N PRO A 240 1.37 -8.52 -25.54
CA PRO A 240 1.35 -9.71 -26.39
C PRO A 240 -0.02 -10.39 -26.41
N LYS A 241 -0.33 -11.10 -27.52
CA LYS A 241 -1.66 -11.68 -27.75
C LYS A 241 -2.05 -12.77 -26.76
N ARG A 242 -1.09 -13.52 -26.22
CA ARG A 242 -1.35 -14.57 -25.21
C ARG A 242 -1.40 -13.95 -23.82
N LEU A 243 -2.42 -13.13 -23.60
CA LEU A 243 -2.63 -12.43 -22.35
C LEU A 243 -3.47 -13.26 -21.38
N LEU A 244 -2.98 -13.41 -20.14
CA LEU A 244 -3.75 -13.93 -19.03
C LEU A 244 -4.25 -12.79 -18.15
N VAL A 245 -5.39 -12.99 -17.50
CA VAL A 245 -5.94 -12.07 -16.50
C VAL A 245 -6.20 -12.87 -15.23
N LEU A 246 -5.71 -12.37 -14.11
CA LEU A 246 -5.99 -12.89 -12.77
C LEU A 246 -6.65 -11.79 -11.95
N VAL A 247 -7.62 -12.16 -11.13
CA VAL A 247 -8.26 -11.26 -10.19
C VAL A 247 -8.02 -11.80 -8.78
N THR A 248 -7.59 -10.95 -7.87
CA THR A 248 -7.33 -11.32 -6.46
C THR A 248 -8.63 -11.63 -5.72
N HIS A 249 -9.70 -10.86 -5.96
CA HIS A 249 -11.02 -11.08 -5.37
C HIS A 249 -12.13 -10.29 -6.09
N HIS A 250 -13.38 -10.49 -5.68
CA HIS A 250 -14.58 -10.02 -6.40
C HIS A 250 -14.96 -8.55 -6.18
N HIS A 251 -14.20 -7.77 -5.41
CA HIS A 251 -14.55 -6.36 -5.18
C HIS A 251 -14.45 -5.56 -6.49
N GLN A 252 -15.37 -4.61 -6.65
CA GLN A 252 -15.62 -3.96 -7.94
C GLN A 252 -14.37 -3.24 -8.47
N ASP A 253 -13.59 -2.63 -7.59
CA ASP A 253 -12.36 -1.92 -7.93
C ASP A 253 -11.19 -2.82 -8.34
N HIS A 254 -11.38 -4.14 -8.39
CA HIS A 254 -10.45 -5.14 -8.94
C HIS A 254 -10.97 -5.77 -10.24
N ILE A 255 -12.31 -5.87 -10.39
CA ILE A 255 -12.95 -6.53 -11.54
C ILE A 255 -13.57 -5.58 -12.56
N GLU A 256 -13.71 -4.28 -12.29
CA GLU A 256 -14.48 -3.38 -13.17
C GLU A 256 -13.99 -3.47 -14.62
N GLY A 257 -12.69 -3.57 -14.88
CA GLY A 257 -12.14 -3.67 -16.24
C GLY A 257 -12.14 -5.07 -16.90
N THR A 258 -12.70 -6.12 -16.27
CA THR A 258 -12.70 -7.50 -16.83
C THR A 258 -13.89 -7.81 -17.74
N TRP A 259 -14.26 -6.89 -18.65
CA TRP A 259 -15.51 -6.91 -19.43
C TRP A 259 -15.83 -8.28 -20.07
N GLN A 260 -16.85 -8.97 -19.54
CA GLN A 260 -17.51 -10.14 -20.17
C GLN A 260 -16.54 -11.28 -20.56
N ILE A 261 -15.57 -11.60 -19.71
CA ILE A 261 -14.63 -12.70 -19.94
C ILE A 261 -15.10 -13.94 -19.15
N ASP A 262 -15.16 -15.10 -19.82
CA ASP A 262 -15.33 -16.38 -19.13
C ASP A 262 -14.16 -16.60 -18.18
N TYR A 263 -14.43 -17.04 -16.95
CA TYR A 263 -13.40 -17.25 -15.93
C TYR A 263 -13.28 -18.72 -15.53
N THR A 264 -12.08 -19.11 -15.16
CA THR A 264 -11.78 -20.39 -14.51
C THR A 264 -11.41 -20.11 -13.07
N SER A 265 -12.07 -20.79 -12.12
CA SER A 265 -11.76 -20.64 -10.71
C SER A 265 -10.45 -21.34 -10.37
N VAL A 266 -9.68 -20.74 -9.47
CA VAL A 266 -8.45 -21.30 -8.88
C VAL A 266 -8.67 -21.56 -7.39
N THR A 267 -7.88 -22.46 -6.81
CA THR A 267 -8.00 -22.93 -5.42
C THR A 267 -6.77 -22.62 -4.56
N GLY A 268 -5.68 -22.18 -5.18
CA GLY A 268 -4.38 -21.97 -4.54
C GLY A 268 -3.40 -23.10 -4.84
N GLY A 269 -2.13 -22.72 -5.04
CA GLY A 269 -1.03 -23.62 -5.39
C GLY A 269 -0.80 -23.77 -6.89
N GLU A 270 -1.75 -23.33 -7.73
CA GLU A 270 -1.61 -23.35 -9.18
C GLU A 270 -0.39 -22.53 -9.61
N LYS A 271 0.35 -23.06 -10.59
CA LYS A 271 1.50 -22.39 -11.18
C LYS A 271 1.12 -21.78 -12.51
N ILE A 272 1.47 -20.52 -12.73
CA ILE A 272 1.25 -19.77 -13.96
C ILE A 272 2.61 -19.40 -14.54
N CYS A 273 2.80 -19.63 -15.84
CA CYS A 273 4.04 -19.30 -16.53
C CYS A 273 3.83 -18.16 -17.53
N ILE A 274 4.62 -17.10 -17.42
CA ILE A 274 4.60 -15.93 -18.31
C ILE A 274 5.98 -15.78 -18.94
N GLY A 275 6.19 -16.40 -20.11
CA GLY A 275 7.52 -16.48 -20.72
C GLY A 275 8.53 -17.19 -19.83
N ASP A 276 9.47 -16.42 -19.25
CA ASP A 276 10.49 -16.87 -18.29
C ASP A 276 10.15 -16.55 -16.81
N GLN A 277 8.96 -15.99 -16.55
CA GLN A 277 8.48 -15.66 -15.21
C GLN A 277 7.54 -16.77 -14.68
N GLU A 278 7.86 -17.34 -13.52
CA GLU A 278 7.01 -18.30 -12.80
C GLU A 278 6.25 -17.57 -11.69
N LEU A 279 4.92 -17.80 -11.65
CA LEU A 279 4.03 -17.29 -10.62
C LEU A 279 3.30 -18.45 -9.95
N GLN A 280 3.03 -18.32 -8.67
CA GLN A 280 2.24 -19.28 -7.90
C GLN A 280 1.05 -18.58 -7.24
N VAL A 281 -0.15 -19.08 -7.49
CA VAL A 281 -1.38 -18.61 -6.83
C VAL A 281 -1.34 -19.03 -5.37
N VAL A 282 -1.63 -18.08 -4.47
CA VAL A 282 -1.62 -18.31 -3.03
C VAL A 282 -3.01 -18.07 -2.48
N PHE A 283 -3.74 -19.12 -2.11
CA PHE A 283 -5.01 -18.93 -1.39
C PHE A 283 -4.77 -18.19 -0.08
N ALA A 284 -5.48 -17.08 0.12
CA ALA A 284 -5.20 -16.07 1.14
C ALA A 284 -6.49 -15.50 1.76
N PRO A 285 -7.38 -16.36 2.32
CA PRO A 285 -8.64 -15.90 2.88
C PRO A 285 -8.43 -14.97 4.07
N GLY A 286 -9.45 -14.18 4.39
CA GLY A 286 -9.47 -13.29 5.54
C GLY A 286 -10.05 -11.94 5.19
N HIS A 287 -9.59 -11.31 4.09
CA HIS A 287 -10.25 -10.15 3.49
C HIS A 287 -11.63 -10.50 2.96
N THR A 288 -11.67 -11.54 2.12
CA THR A 288 -12.86 -12.28 1.69
C THR A 288 -12.56 -13.78 1.82
N ASP A 289 -13.56 -14.63 1.66
CA ASP A 289 -13.37 -16.10 1.62
C ASP A 289 -12.72 -16.60 0.31
N GLY A 290 -12.77 -15.81 -0.76
CA GLY A 290 -12.18 -16.10 -2.07
C GLY A 290 -10.89 -15.34 -2.40
N HIS A 291 -10.29 -14.63 -1.44
CA HIS A 291 -9.11 -13.80 -1.69
C HIS A 291 -7.88 -14.63 -2.06
N MET A 292 -7.16 -14.18 -3.08
CA MET A 292 -5.94 -14.78 -3.60
C MET A 292 -4.79 -13.77 -3.56
N GLY A 293 -3.62 -14.24 -3.11
CA GLY A 293 -2.33 -13.62 -3.39
C GLY A 293 -1.65 -14.29 -4.59
N LEU A 294 -0.59 -13.66 -5.10
CA LEU A 294 0.23 -14.22 -6.16
C LEU A 294 1.71 -14.03 -5.85
N LEU A 295 2.45 -15.14 -5.73
CA LEU A 295 3.89 -15.13 -5.51
C LEU A 295 4.60 -15.17 -6.86
N HIS A 296 5.35 -14.13 -7.18
CA HIS A 296 6.31 -14.14 -8.27
C HIS A 296 7.60 -14.83 -7.80
N VAL A 297 7.82 -16.06 -8.28
CA VAL A 297 8.86 -16.96 -7.77
C VAL A 297 10.26 -16.43 -8.08
N ASN A 298 10.48 -15.86 -9.28
CA ASN A 298 11.79 -15.38 -9.73
C ASN A 298 12.38 -14.30 -8.82
N THR A 299 11.54 -13.41 -8.29
CA THR A 299 11.98 -12.26 -7.45
C THR A 299 11.59 -12.41 -5.98
N ASN A 300 10.88 -13.49 -5.64
CA ASN A 300 10.23 -13.71 -4.35
C ASN A 300 9.35 -12.51 -3.94
N THR A 301 8.56 -11.99 -4.88
CA THR A 301 7.67 -10.85 -4.66
C THR A 301 6.24 -11.32 -4.52
N LEU A 302 5.55 -10.86 -3.48
CA LEU A 302 4.19 -11.26 -3.20
C LEU A 302 3.22 -10.12 -3.53
N VAL A 303 2.36 -10.35 -4.51
CA VAL A 303 1.16 -9.54 -4.72
C VAL A 303 0.14 -9.96 -3.66
N VAL A 304 -0.09 -9.09 -2.69
CA VAL A 304 -0.89 -9.39 -1.49
C VAL A 304 -2.38 -9.03 -1.63
N GLY A 305 -2.79 -8.47 -2.78
CA GLY A 305 -4.15 -7.99 -2.97
C GLY A 305 -4.52 -6.94 -1.91
N ASP A 306 -5.74 -7.07 -1.38
CA ASP A 306 -6.26 -6.27 -0.26
C ASP A 306 -5.95 -6.80 1.14
N HIS A 307 -5.16 -7.87 1.27
CA HIS A 307 -4.77 -8.38 2.59
C HIS A 307 -3.99 -7.32 3.40
N CYS A 308 -3.17 -6.53 2.71
CA CYS A 308 -2.47 -5.35 3.23
C CYS A 308 -2.60 -4.20 2.23
N VAL A 309 -2.52 -2.97 2.73
CA VAL A 309 -2.55 -1.74 1.93
C VAL A 309 -1.38 -0.84 2.32
N GLY A 310 -0.94 0.02 1.40
CA GLY A 310 0.26 0.85 1.58
C GLY A 310 0.12 1.94 2.65
N HIS A 311 -1.10 2.23 3.11
CA HIS A 311 -1.38 3.19 4.17
C HIS A 311 -2.63 2.80 4.97
N GLY A 312 -2.55 2.87 6.30
CA GLY A 312 -3.66 2.54 7.19
C GLY A 312 -3.80 1.04 7.42
N SER A 313 -5.03 0.52 7.39
CA SER A 313 -5.33 -0.89 7.64
C SER A 313 -6.39 -1.38 6.66
N ALA A 314 -6.23 -2.60 6.16
CA ALA A 314 -7.18 -3.28 5.31
C ALA A 314 -8.53 -3.51 6.03
N THR A 315 -9.62 -3.38 5.31
CA THR A 315 -10.98 -3.65 5.79
C THR A 315 -11.42 -5.03 5.36
N LEU A 316 -11.82 -5.91 6.27
CA LEU A 316 -12.30 -7.24 5.89
C LEU A 316 -13.81 -7.23 5.59
N ASP A 317 -14.21 -7.90 4.53
CA ASP A 317 -15.59 -7.96 4.08
C ASP A 317 -16.33 -9.15 4.70
N SER A 318 -16.89 -8.89 5.89
CA SER A 318 -17.69 -9.88 6.63
C SER A 318 -18.90 -10.43 5.87
N ARG A 319 -19.37 -9.74 4.82
CA ARG A 319 -20.54 -10.19 4.04
C ARG A 319 -20.17 -11.28 3.05
N ASN A 320 -18.90 -11.35 2.67
CA ASN A 320 -18.33 -12.33 1.74
C ASN A 320 -17.23 -13.13 2.44
N GLY A 321 -17.53 -13.63 3.63
CA GLY A 321 -16.70 -14.58 4.37
C GLY A 321 -15.42 -14.04 5.03
N GLY A 322 -15.13 -12.74 4.91
CA GLY A 322 -13.98 -12.13 5.56
C GLY A 322 -14.04 -12.28 7.09
N ASN A 323 -12.95 -12.74 7.69
CA ASN A 323 -12.88 -13.03 9.13
C ASN A 323 -11.44 -12.91 9.67
N MET A 324 -11.30 -12.64 10.98
CA MET A 324 -9.98 -12.43 11.58
C MET A 324 -9.17 -13.71 11.72
N LYS A 325 -9.80 -14.88 11.92
CA LYS A 325 -9.08 -16.15 12.06
C LYS A 325 -8.25 -16.42 10.82
N ASP A 326 -8.90 -16.42 9.66
CA ASP A 326 -8.25 -16.65 8.37
C ASP A 326 -7.28 -15.52 8.04
N TYR A 327 -7.60 -14.28 8.40
CA TYR A 327 -6.67 -13.15 8.23
C TYR A 327 -5.35 -13.35 9.00
N PHE A 328 -5.41 -13.80 10.25
CA PHE A 328 -4.22 -14.13 11.04
C PHE A 328 -3.44 -15.28 10.41
N GLU A 329 -4.12 -16.38 10.06
CA GLU A 329 -3.51 -17.56 9.41
C GLU A 329 -2.82 -17.21 8.09
N THR A 330 -3.48 -16.42 7.22
CA THR A 330 -2.92 -15.92 5.96
C THR A 330 -1.73 -15.00 6.20
N THR A 331 -1.76 -14.15 7.24
CA THR A 331 -0.62 -13.28 7.55
C THR A 331 0.61 -14.08 7.98
N TYR A 332 0.44 -15.16 8.75
CA TYR A 332 1.53 -16.07 9.09
C TYR A 332 2.06 -16.82 7.88
N LYS A 333 1.17 -17.30 7.01
CA LYS A 333 1.56 -17.92 5.74
C LYS A 333 2.41 -16.97 4.90
N PHE A 334 2.05 -15.69 4.81
CA PHE A 334 2.85 -14.69 4.09
C PHE A 334 4.20 -14.40 4.74
N LEU A 335 4.29 -14.43 6.08
CA LEU A 335 5.58 -14.35 6.79
C LEU A 335 6.46 -15.58 6.49
N GLU A 336 5.88 -16.78 6.45
CA GLU A 336 6.59 -18.02 6.12
C GLU A 336 7.15 -18.02 4.69
N LEU A 337 6.41 -17.44 3.73
CA LEU A 337 6.91 -17.23 2.36
C LEU A 337 8.14 -16.32 2.30
N SER A 338 8.37 -15.51 3.36
CA SER A 338 9.51 -14.59 3.47
C SER A 338 9.73 -13.73 2.21
N PRO A 339 8.69 -13.07 1.66
CA PRO A 339 8.83 -12.31 0.42
C PRO A 339 9.82 -11.16 0.58
N HIS A 340 10.46 -10.76 -0.51
CA HIS A 340 11.37 -9.61 -0.56
C HIS A 340 10.63 -8.29 -0.79
N VAL A 341 9.45 -8.34 -1.41
CA VAL A 341 8.61 -7.17 -1.72
C VAL A 341 7.14 -7.57 -1.56
N LEU A 342 6.33 -6.69 -0.96
CA LEU A 342 4.87 -6.79 -1.02
C LEU A 342 4.32 -5.77 -2.01
N ILE A 343 3.43 -6.22 -2.89
CA ILE A 343 2.66 -5.37 -3.78
C ILE A 343 1.20 -5.38 -3.31
N PRO A 344 0.75 -4.36 -2.56
CA PRO A 344 -0.66 -4.17 -2.27
C PRO A 344 -1.40 -3.65 -3.50
N MET A 345 -2.72 -3.83 -3.54
CA MET A 345 -3.56 -3.26 -4.59
C MET A 345 -3.88 -1.79 -4.37
N HIS A 346 -3.61 -1.26 -3.18
CA HIS A 346 -3.77 0.16 -2.87
C HIS A 346 -2.53 0.69 -2.17
N GLY A 347 -1.98 1.79 -2.67
CA GLY A 347 -0.75 2.40 -2.16
C GLY A 347 0.54 1.86 -2.80
N ARG A 348 1.67 2.27 -2.24
CA ARG A 348 3.02 1.95 -2.75
C ARG A 348 3.41 0.50 -2.43
N ILE A 349 4.35 -0.04 -3.21
CA ILE A 349 5.04 -1.28 -2.84
C ILE A 349 5.72 -1.15 -1.48
N ASN A 350 5.88 -2.27 -0.78
CA ASN A 350 6.58 -2.32 0.49
C ASN A 350 7.84 -3.18 0.37
N LEU A 351 8.99 -2.57 0.72
CA LEU A 351 10.32 -3.21 0.69
C LEU A 351 10.76 -3.78 2.05
N TRP A 352 9.87 -3.77 3.05
CA TRP A 352 10.09 -4.33 4.38
C TRP A 352 8.92 -5.26 4.77
N PRO A 353 8.71 -6.37 4.03
CA PRO A 353 7.50 -7.18 4.13
C PRO A 353 7.19 -7.67 5.54
N LYS A 354 8.20 -8.14 6.27
CA LYS A 354 8.02 -8.61 7.64
C LYS A 354 7.60 -7.47 8.55
N TYR A 355 8.23 -6.30 8.44
CA TYR A 355 7.81 -5.12 9.21
C TYR A 355 6.34 -4.76 8.98
N MET A 356 5.89 -4.76 7.71
CA MET A 356 4.49 -4.50 7.38
C MET A 356 3.56 -5.57 7.98
N LEU A 357 3.80 -6.85 7.71
CA LEU A 357 2.94 -7.97 8.15
C LEU A 357 2.86 -8.06 9.68
N CYS A 358 4.00 -7.96 10.39
CA CYS A 358 4.01 -7.92 11.86
C CYS A 358 3.29 -6.68 12.40
N GLY A 359 3.43 -5.52 11.74
CA GLY A 359 2.69 -4.31 12.09
C GLY A 359 1.18 -4.50 12.00
N TYR A 360 0.70 -5.22 10.98
CA TYR A 360 -0.71 -5.59 10.85
C TYR A 360 -1.17 -6.54 11.95
N LEU A 361 -0.41 -7.61 12.24
CA LEU A 361 -0.69 -8.52 13.36
C LEU A 361 -0.81 -7.78 14.69
N ARG A 362 0.14 -6.87 14.97
CA ARG A 362 0.10 -6.02 16.17
C ARG A 362 -1.16 -5.18 16.20
N ASN A 363 -1.48 -4.47 15.11
CA ASN A 363 -2.65 -3.61 15.06
C ASN A 363 -3.96 -4.38 15.34
N ARG A 364 -4.10 -5.59 14.78
CA ARG A 364 -5.26 -6.45 15.04
C ARG A 364 -5.34 -6.91 16.50
N ARG A 365 -4.23 -7.31 17.10
CA ARG A 365 -4.19 -7.73 18.52
C ARG A 365 -4.43 -6.56 19.47
N ALA A 366 -3.88 -5.39 19.18
CA ALA A 366 -4.13 -4.18 19.96
C ALA A 366 -5.62 -3.82 19.94
N ARG A 367 -6.28 -3.99 18.78
CA ARG A 367 -7.73 -3.83 18.66
C ARG A 367 -8.49 -4.83 19.53
N GLU A 368 -8.11 -6.11 19.50
CA GLU A 368 -8.72 -7.13 20.36
C GLU A 368 -8.56 -6.83 21.84
N ALA A 369 -7.37 -6.40 22.26
CA ALA A 369 -7.12 -5.99 23.65
C ALA A 369 -8.01 -4.81 24.05
N SER A 370 -8.18 -3.80 23.20
CA SER A 370 -9.08 -2.67 23.46
C SER A 370 -10.56 -3.08 23.54
N ILE A 371 -10.98 -4.06 22.73
CA ILE A 371 -12.35 -4.59 22.75
C ILE A 371 -12.58 -5.38 24.04
N LEU A 372 -11.67 -6.28 24.40
CA LEU A 372 -11.73 -7.04 25.66
C LEU A 372 -11.79 -6.10 26.85
N HIS A 373 -10.90 -5.10 26.90
CA HIS A 373 -10.90 -4.10 27.97
C HIS A 373 -12.25 -3.37 28.08
N SER A 374 -12.88 -3.04 26.95
CA SER A 374 -14.21 -2.41 26.96
C SER A 374 -15.28 -3.33 27.56
N ILE A 375 -15.24 -4.63 27.22
CA ILE A 375 -16.16 -5.66 27.70
C ILE A 375 -15.98 -5.91 29.21
N GLU A 376 -14.74 -6.06 29.67
CA GLU A 376 -14.38 -6.22 31.09
C GLU A 376 -14.86 -5.04 31.94
N ASN A 377 -14.87 -3.83 31.36
CA ASN A 377 -15.45 -2.63 31.96
C ASN A 377 -16.96 -2.48 31.71
N GLY A 378 -17.67 -3.59 31.51
CA GLY A 378 -19.13 -3.66 31.47
C GLY A 378 -19.79 -3.30 30.14
N ALA A 379 -19.06 -3.23 29.01
CA ALA A 379 -19.72 -3.09 27.71
C ALA A 379 -20.43 -4.39 27.31
N GLN A 380 -21.72 -4.31 26.97
CA GLN A 380 -22.54 -5.49 26.66
C GLN A 380 -23.08 -5.47 25.21
N THR A 381 -23.19 -4.29 24.59
CA THR A 381 -23.70 -4.14 23.22
C THR A 381 -22.61 -3.69 22.25
N LEU A 382 -22.85 -3.88 20.94
CA LEU A 382 -21.98 -3.37 19.88
C LEU A 382 -21.78 -1.86 19.99
N PHE A 383 -22.82 -1.12 20.33
CA PHE A 383 -22.73 0.32 20.54
C PHE A 383 -21.83 0.68 21.72
N ASP A 384 -21.94 -0.04 22.84
CA ASP A 384 -21.10 0.22 24.02
C ASP A 384 -19.62 -0.03 23.70
N ILE A 385 -19.32 -1.13 23.01
CA ILE A 385 -17.94 -1.47 22.63
C ILE A 385 -17.39 -0.44 21.64
N VAL A 386 -18.13 -0.10 20.58
CA VAL A 386 -17.69 0.91 19.60
C VAL A 386 -17.49 2.28 20.27
N SER A 387 -18.43 2.71 21.10
CA SER A 387 -18.36 4.04 21.74
C SER A 387 -17.20 4.18 22.73
N LYS A 388 -16.78 3.10 23.38
CA LYS A 388 -15.59 3.06 24.25
C LYS A 388 -14.29 2.88 23.44
N THR A 389 -14.26 1.93 22.52
CA THR A 389 -13.04 1.56 21.75
C THR A 389 -12.67 2.60 20.69
N TYR A 390 -13.64 3.38 20.19
CA TYR A 390 -13.45 4.41 19.17
C TYR A 390 -13.93 5.78 19.68
N SER A 391 -13.82 6.05 20.98
CA SER A 391 -14.26 7.31 21.60
C SER A 391 -13.67 8.56 20.94
N ASP A 392 -12.41 8.46 20.52
CA ASP A 392 -11.62 9.57 19.97
C ASP A 392 -11.73 9.67 18.45
N VAL A 393 -12.52 8.79 17.82
CA VAL A 393 -12.74 8.76 16.36
C VAL A 393 -14.04 9.49 16.03
N ASP A 394 -14.06 10.27 14.94
CA ASP A 394 -15.29 10.91 14.45
C ASP A 394 -16.41 9.87 14.36
N ARG A 395 -17.54 10.17 14.99
CA ARG A 395 -18.71 9.29 15.05
C ARG A 395 -19.22 8.88 13.66
N LYS A 396 -18.93 9.61 12.58
CA LYS A 396 -19.18 9.16 11.20
C LYS A 396 -18.56 7.79 10.89
N LEU A 397 -17.36 7.55 11.43
CA LEU A 397 -16.60 6.33 11.21
C LEU A 397 -16.98 5.20 12.16
N TRP A 398 -17.94 5.42 13.07
CA TRP A 398 -18.42 4.36 13.97
C TRP A 398 -19.17 3.26 13.24
N ILE A 399 -19.80 3.56 12.09
CA ILE A 399 -20.44 2.53 11.25
C ILE A 399 -19.40 1.53 10.72
N PRO A 400 -18.35 1.94 9.99
CA PRO A 400 -17.29 1.00 9.58
C PRO A 400 -16.59 0.35 10.76
N ALA A 401 -16.35 1.08 11.86
CA ALA A 401 -15.80 0.51 13.09
C ALA A 401 -16.66 -0.62 13.66
N SER A 402 -17.99 -0.52 13.57
CA SER A 402 -18.91 -1.55 14.06
C SER A 402 -18.75 -2.90 13.36
N PHE A 403 -18.48 -2.90 12.04
CA PHE A 403 -18.16 -4.12 11.31
C PHE A 403 -16.82 -4.70 11.76
N ASN A 404 -15.82 -3.85 11.98
CA ASN A 404 -14.52 -4.29 12.48
C ASN A 404 -14.60 -4.89 13.91
N VAL A 405 -15.38 -4.29 14.81
CA VAL A 405 -15.61 -4.84 16.16
C VAL A 405 -16.24 -6.23 16.08
N ARG A 406 -17.24 -6.44 15.22
CA ARG A 406 -17.88 -7.74 15.06
C ARG A 406 -16.88 -8.83 14.66
N LEU A 407 -16.04 -8.55 13.67
CA LEU A 407 -14.99 -9.48 13.24
C LEU A 407 -14.05 -9.90 14.38
N HIS A 408 -13.66 -8.95 15.22
CA HIS A 408 -12.79 -9.23 16.36
C HIS A 408 -13.51 -9.95 17.50
N VAL A 409 -14.77 -9.60 17.81
CA VAL A 409 -15.57 -10.32 18.81
C VAL A 409 -15.80 -11.78 18.39
N ASP A 410 -16.09 -12.03 17.12
CA ASP A 410 -16.27 -13.39 16.59
C ASP A 410 -14.98 -14.21 16.70
N HIS A 411 -13.82 -13.61 16.46
CA HIS A 411 -12.51 -14.26 16.63
C HIS A 411 -12.14 -14.49 18.10
N LEU A 412 -12.37 -13.51 18.98
CA LEU A 412 -12.20 -13.70 20.41
C LEU A 412 -13.10 -14.81 20.95
N ASN A 413 -14.32 -14.92 20.44
CA ASN A 413 -15.25 -15.98 20.77
C ASN A 413 -14.74 -17.35 20.32
N SER A 414 -14.23 -17.46 19.08
CA SER A 414 -13.69 -18.74 18.56
C SER A 414 -12.46 -19.21 19.32
N LEU A 415 -11.70 -18.29 19.92
CA LEU A 415 -10.58 -18.57 20.82
C LEU A 415 -10.98 -18.78 22.28
N HIS A 416 -12.28 -18.71 22.61
CA HIS A 416 -12.79 -18.76 23.99
C HIS A 416 -12.17 -17.71 24.93
N LYS A 417 -11.87 -16.51 24.40
CA LYS A 417 -11.24 -15.40 25.13
C LYS A 417 -12.22 -14.35 25.65
N LEU A 418 -13.49 -14.42 25.29
CA LEU A 418 -14.50 -13.50 25.82
C LEU A 418 -14.76 -13.78 27.31
N PRO A 419 -14.99 -12.75 28.14
CA PRO A 419 -15.38 -12.94 29.54
C PRO A 419 -16.62 -13.81 29.70
N LYS A 420 -16.67 -14.64 30.76
CA LYS A 420 -17.75 -15.63 30.96
C LYS A 420 -19.14 -15.02 31.14
N ASP A 421 -19.19 -13.79 31.64
CA ASP A 421 -20.39 -13.00 31.90
C ASP A 421 -20.84 -12.16 30.69
N PHE A 422 -20.07 -12.15 29.60
CA PHE A 422 -20.44 -11.48 28.36
C PHE A 422 -21.45 -12.32 27.56
N SER A 423 -22.65 -11.78 27.36
CA SER A 423 -23.68 -12.45 26.55
C SER A 423 -23.48 -12.17 25.06
N LEU A 424 -23.00 -13.18 24.32
CA LEU A 424 -22.85 -13.10 22.87
C LEU A 424 -24.21 -12.94 22.16
N GLU A 425 -25.29 -13.46 22.73
CA GLU A 425 -26.65 -13.31 22.22
C GLU A 425 -27.07 -11.83 22.29
N ASN A 426 -26.94 -11.19 23.46
CA ASN A 426 -27.24 -9.76 23.62
C ASN A 426 -26.40 -8.89 22.67
N PHE A 427 -25.11 -9.21 22.51
CA PHE A 427 -24.25 -8.51 21.56
C PHE A 427 -24.77 -8.64 20.12
N LYS A 428 -25.11 -9.86 19.68
CA LYS A 428 -25.64 -10.11 18.32
C LYS A 428 -26.97 -9.41 18.08
N GLU A 429 -27.89 -9.44 19.05
CA GLU A 429 -29.18 -8.73 18.97
C GLU A 429 -29.01 -7.21 18.85
N SER A 430 -27.96 -6.66 19.48
CA SER A 430 -27.65 -5.23 19.42
C SER A 430 -27.03 -4.75 18.09
N CYS A 431 -26.70 -5.67 17.17
CA CYS A 431 -26.15 -5.35 15.86
C CYS A 431 -27.21 -4.79 14.89
N GLY A 432 -26.77 -4.36 13.70
CA GLY A 432 -27.69 -3.95 12.63
C GLY A 432 -28.53 -2.72 13.02
N VAL A 433 -29.86 -2.87 12.97
CA VAL A 433 -30.80 -1.76 13.20
C VAL A 433 -30.67 -1.16 14.61
N HIS A 434 -30.47 -1.99 15.64
CA HIS A 434 -30.32 -1.51 17.02
C HIS A 434 -29.09 -0.61 17.18
N PHE A 435 -27.96 -1.03 16.60
CA PHE A 435 -26.75 -0.20 16.54
C PHE A 435 -27.01 1.11 15.80
N MET A 436 -27.64 1.05 14.61
CA MET A 436 -27.90 2.23 13.79
C MET A 436 -28.79 3.25 14.50
N LEU A 437 -29.80 2.81 15.26
CA LEU A 437 -30.66 3.70 16.04
C LEU A 437 -29.88 4.41 17.15
N ARG A 438 -29.10 3.67 17.96
CA ARG A 438 -28.28 4.27 19.03
C ARG A 438 -27.20 5.20 18.47
N TRP A 439 -26.57 4.80 17.38
CA TRP A 439 -25.59 5.59 16.66
C TRP A 439 -26.20 6.90 16.14
N ALA A 440 -27.37 6.86 15.49
CA ALA A 440 -28.02 8.07 14.97
C ALA A 440 -28.32 9.08 16.08
N VAL A 441 -28.82 8.61 17.23
CA VAL A 441 -29.03 9.45 18.41
C VAL A 441 -27.70 10.08 18.86
N ALA A 442 -26.66 9.28 19.07
CA ALA A 442 -25.36 9.78 19.51
C ALA A 442 -24.75 10.77 18.50
N TYR A 443 -24.88 10.50 17.20
CA TYR A 443 -24.35 11.33 16.13
C TYR A 443 -25.00 12.72 16.10
N VAL A 444 -26.33 12.78 16.24
CA VAL A 444 -27.08 14.05 16.32
C VAL A 444 -26.71 14.83 17.58
N HIS A 445 -26.57 14.15 18.73
CA HIS A 445 -26.19 14.79 19.99
C HIS A 445 -24.79 15.42 19.90
N SER A 446 -23.80 14.76 19.27
CA SER A 446 -22.46 15.36 19.11
C SER A 446 -22.42 16.62 18.23
N ARG A 447 -23.44 16.83 17.39
CA ARG A 447 -23.49 17.94 16.43
C ARG A 447 -24.41 19.06 16.84
N SER A 448 -25.23 18.83 17.86
CA SER A 448 -26.15 19.83 18.36
C SER A 448 -25.42 20.70 19.37
N SER A 449 -25.46 22.02 19.20
CA SER A 449 -24.98 22.94 20.24
C SER A 449 -25.70 22.67 21.57
N PRO A 450 -25.05 22.85 22.73
CA PRO A 450 -25.70 22.64 24.04
C PRO A 450 -27.05 23.37 24.17
N ALA A 451 -27.19 24.53 23.54
CA ALA A 451 -28.43 25.31 23.50
C ALA A 451 -29.59 24.64 22.75
N ILE A 452 -29.33 23.88 21.68
CA ILE A 452 -30.35 23.19 20.88
C ILE A 452 -30.85 21.94 21.61
N LEU A 453 -29.95 21.24 22.33
CA LEU A 453 -30.30 20.12 23.20
C LEU A 453 -31.13 20.57 24.42
N ALA A 454 -30.78 21.71 25.02
CA ALA A 454 -31.57 22.29 26.11
C ALA A 454 -32.97 22.71 25.65
N ALA A 455 -33.10 23.32 24.46
CA ALA A 455 -34.40 23.73 23.91
C ALA A 455 -35.31 22.55 23.54
N SER A 456 -34.75 21.46 23.02
CA SER A 456 -35.51 20.24 22.68
C SER A 456 -35.92 19.44 23.93
N ALA A 457 -35.09 19.40 24.98
CA ALA A 457 -35.47 18.83 26.27
C ALA A 457 -36.58 19.64 26.97
N LEU A 458 -36.53 20.98 26.91
CA LEU A 458 -37.59 21.86 27.42
C LEU A 458 -38.90 21.68 26.64
N ALA A 459 -38.84 21.56 25.32
CA ALA A 459 -40.02 21.34 24.49
C ALA A 459 -40.64 19.95 24.72
N GLY A 460 -39.83 18.90 24.84
CA GLY A 460 -40.29 17.55 25.19
C GLY A 460 -40.87 17.47 26.60
N GLY A 461 -40.24 18.11 27.58
CA GLY A 461 -40.74 18.23 28.95
C GLY A 461 -42.07 18.99 29.03
N LEU A 462 -42.23 20.09 28.28
CA LEU A 462 -43.50 20.80 28.17
C LEU A 462 -44.58 19.97 27.49
N ALA A 463 -44.24 19.20 26.45
CA ALA A 463 -45.19 18.34 25.75
C ALA A 463 -45.72 17.21 26.66
N ILE A 464 -44.83 16.58 27.43
CA ILE A 464 -45.20 15.55 28.41
C ILE A 464 -46.01 16.16 29.56
N ALA A 465 -45.62 17.33 30.08
CA ALA A 465 -46.39 18.03 31.12
C ALA A 465 -47.79 18.45 30.64
N CYS A 466 -47.91 18.93 29.40
CA CYS A 466 -49.20 19.25 28.78
C CYS A 466 -50.08 18.02 28.54
N ALA A 467 -49.48 16.88 28.18
CA ALA A 467 -50.20 15.61 28.03
C ALA A 467 -50.70 15.07 29.38
N LEU A 468 -49.88 15.13 30.43
CA LEU A 468 -50.27 14.73 31.80
C LEU A 468 -51.35 15.64 32.38
N ARG A 469 -51.28 16.96 32.15
CA ARG A 469 -52.30 17.92 32.58
C ARG A 469 -53.64 17.72 31.86
N ARG A 470 -53.63 17.35 30.57
CA ARG A 470 -54.84 16.97 29.82
C ARG A 470 -55.50 15.69 30.32
N ASN A 471 -54.73 14.74 30.83
CA ASN A 471 -55.27 13.50 31.39
C ASN A 471 -55.86 13.72 32.80
N TYR A 472 -55.29 14.60 33.61
CA TYR A 472 -55.84 14.95 34.94
C TYR A 472 -57.19 15.70 34.84
N CYS A 473 -57.37 16.59 33.86
CA CYS A 473 -58.66 17.29 33.65
C CYS A 473 -59.77 16.43 33.03
N LYS A 474 -59.50 15.17 32.66
CA LYS A 474 -60.52 14.23 32.16
C LYS A 474 -61.08 13.29 33.23
N GLN A 475 -60.57 13.36 34.46
CA GLN A 475 -61.01 12.52 35.59
C GLN A 475 -61.64 13.30 36.76
N SER A 476 -61.94 14.59 36.58
CA SER A 476 -62.63 15.44 37.57
C SER A 476 -64.03 15.82 37.12
#